data_AF-A0A1G8EYZ5-F1
#
_entry.id   AF-A0A1G8EYZ5-F1
#
_cell.length_a   1.000
_cell.length_b   1.000
_cell.length_c   1.000
_cell.angle_alpha   90.00
_cell.angle_beta   90.00
_cell.angle_gamma   90.00
#
_symmetry.space_group_name_H-M   'P 1'
#
loop_
_entity.id
_entity.type
_entity.pdbx_description
1 polymer ?
#
loop_
_entity_poly.entity_id
_entity_poly.type
_entity_poly.pdbx_seq_one_letter_code
_entity_poly.pdbx_strand_id
1 'polypeptide(L)'
;MMNTVKGYAQEVIKLYNGKAPGSEQWKWEEKTLTDPSTGNRTVINVSDPTLTVYRPNPAHNNGSAVIICPGGAFHVLDMDNEGYRVAKILAEKGFTAFVLKYRILQLDPKDPFAGMEEKMKDFKKFVSVMDADVPLAIGDGKAAMAFVKDHA
;
A
#
# COMPACT_ATOMS: atom_id res chain seq x y z
N MET A 1 16.92 2.83 -36.45
CA MET A 1 16.36 3.84 -35.53
C MET A 1 16.53 3.32 -34.11
N MET A 2 17.32 3.97 -33.27
CA MET A 2 17.46 3.61 -31.85
C MET A 2 16.32 4.25 -31.07
N ASN A 3 15.39 3.45 -30.55
CA ASN A 3 14.40 3.94 -29.60
C ASN A 3 15.08 4.14 -28.24
N THR A 4 15.29 5.39 -27.86
CA THR A 4 15.69 5.75 -26.51
C THR A 4 14.52 5.49 -25.57
N VAL A 5 14.57 4.40 -24.80
CA VAL A 5 13.64 4.19 -23.68
C VAL A 5 14.11 5.09 -22.54
N LYS A 6 13.38 6.18 -22.27
CA LYS A 6 13.54 6.94 -21.02
C LYS A 6 13.06 6.06 -19.87
N GLY A 7 13.98 5.55 -19.05
CA GLY A 7 13.63 4.93 -17.77
C GLY A 7 13.22 6.02 -16.79
N TYR A 8 11.94 6.12 -16.47
CA TYR A 8 11.48 6.91 -15.33
C TYR A 8 11.52 6.00 -14.09
N ALA A 9 12.08 6.52 -12.99
CA ALA A 9 11.88 5.89 -11.69
C ALA A 9 10.37 5.79 -11.42
N GLN A 10 9.98 4.73 -10.73
CA GLN A 10 8.59 4.48 -10.37
C GLN A 10 8.04 5.68 -9.57
N GLU A 11 7.00 6.34 -10.10
CA GLU A 11 6.40 7.52 -9.47
C GLU A 11 5.68 7.11 -8.17
N VAL A 12 5.96 7.85 -7.09
CA VAL A 12 5.38 7.68 -5.76
C VAL A 12 4.87 9.02 -5.27
N ILE A 13 3.60 9.05 -4.87
CA ILE A 13 2.87 10.25 -4.48
C ILE A 13 2.53 10.15 -3.00
N LYS A 14 2.92 11.14 -2.20
CA LYS A 14 2.47 11.26 -0.81
C LYS A 14 1.02 11.72 -0.79
N LEU A 15 0.16 11.04 -0.02
CA LEU A 15 -1.25 11.45 0.09
C LEU A 15 -1.45 12.74 0.88
N TYR A 16 -0.56 13.02 1.83
CA TYR A 16 -0.65 14.19 2.70
C TYR A 16 0.62 15.03 2.62
N ASN A 17 0.46 16.34 2.78
CA ASN A 17 1.57 17.26 2.98
C ASN A 17 1.96 17.23 4.47
N GLY A 18 3.08 16.60 4.78
CA GLY A 18 3.51 16.37 6.16
C GLY A 18 2.97 15.06 6.74
N LYS A 19 2.69 15.03 8.05
CA LYS A 19 2.17 13.84 8.73
C LYS A 19 0.70 13.63 8.41
N ALA A 20 0.32 12.36 8.28
CA ALA A 20 -1.07 11.99 8.00
C ALA A 20 -1.99 12.39 9.18
N PRO A 21 -3.16 13.01 8.91
CA PRO A 21 -4.07 13.49 9.95
C PRO A 21 -4.52 12.39 10.92
N GLY A 22 -4.44 12.64 12.22
CA GLY A 22 -4.76 11.67 13.28
C GLY A 22 -3.63 10.73 13.67
N SER A 23 -2.46 10.85 13.04
CA SER A 23 -1.24 10.07 13.34
C SER A 23 0.00 10.96 13.49
N GLU A 24 -0.18 12.25 13.76
CA GLU A 24 0.89 13.24 13.83
C GLU A 24 1.93 12.92 14.91
N GLN A 25 1.50 12.22 15.96
CA GLN A 25 2.33 11.81 17.09
C GLN A 25 2.96 10.42 16.91
N TRP A 26 2.66 9.71 15.83
CA TRP A 26 3.26 8.40 15.57
C TRP A 26 4.75 8.56 15.26
N LYS A 27 5.57 7.76 15.96
CA LYS A 27 7.04 7.81 15.87
C LYS A 27 7.64 6.47 15.46
N TRP A 28 6.80 5.48 15.12
CA TRP A 28 7.29 4.19 14.70
C TRP A 28 7.86 4.23 13.29
N GLU A 29 8.85 3.38 13.08
CA GLU A 29 9.49 3.19 11.79
C GLU A 29 8.68 2.20 10.96
N GLU A 30 8.35 2.61 9.72
CA GLU A 30 7.85 1.70 8.70
C GLU A 30 8.97 0.78 8.24
N LYS A 31 8.69 -0.52 8.12
CA LYS A 31 9.70 -1.50 7.72
C LYS A 31 9.20 -2.38 6.59
N THR A 32 10.07 -2.62 5.61
CA THR A 32 9.86 -3.66 4.60
C THR A 32 10.46 -4.96 5.10
N LEU A 33 9.64 -6.01 5.14
CA LEU A 33 10.03 -7.39 5.39
C LEU A 33 10.12 -8.10 4.04
N THR A 34 11.21 -8.81 3.81
CA THR A 34 11.40 -9.62 2.59
C THR A 34 11.35 -11.09 2.97
N ASP A 35 10.45 -11.83 2.33
CA ASP A 35 10.41 -13.29 2.44
C ASP A 35 11.69 -13.88 1.81
N PRO A 36 12.54 -14.62 2.56
CA PRO A 36 13.78 -15.17 2.05
C PRO A 36 13.58 -16.26 0.99
N SER A 37 12.41 -16.90 0.94
CA SER A 37 12.10 -17.98 0.01
C SER A 37 11.59 -17.46 -1.34
N THR A 38 10.79 -16.41 -1.33
CA THR A 38 10.16 -15.87 -2.54
C THR A 38 10.72 -14.54 -3.00
N GLY A 39 11.43 -13.82 -2.12
CA GLY A 39 11.85 -12.44 -2.34
C GLY A 39 10.71 -11.41 -2.28
N ASN A 40 9.47 -11.85 -2.00
CA ASN A 40 8.32 -10.96 -1.92
C ASN A 40 8.43 -10.04 -0.70
N ARG A 41 7.97 -8.80 -0.88
CA ARG A 41 8.01 -7.75 0.12
C ARG A 41 6.65 -7.50 0.72
N THR A 42 6.66 -7.41 2.04
CA THR A 42 5.54 -6.99 2.87
C THR A 42 5.96 -5.77 3.66
N VAL A 43 5.06 -4.81 3.87
CA VAL A 43 5.35 -3.61 4.68
C VAL A 43 4.56 -3.65 5.99
N ILE A 44 5.21 -3.26 7.07
CA ILE A 44 4.61 -3.12 8.40
C ILE A 44 4.73 -1.68 8.91
N ASN A 45 3.87 -1.31 9.86
CA ASN A 45 3.94 -0.05 10.60
C ASN A 45 3.86 1.20 9.71
N VAL A 46 3.05 1.15 8.65
CA VAL A 46 2.87 2.31 7.75
C VAL A 46 2.26 3.47 8.53
N SER A 47 2.96 4.61 8.52
CA SER A 47 2.50 5.88 9.10
C SER A 47 2.35 7.00 8.07
N ASP A 48 3.10 6.93 6.97
CA ASP A 48 3.11 7.93 5.89
C ASP A 48 2.57 7.29 4.60
N PRO A 49 1.26 7.42 4.31
CA PRO A 49 0.62 6.70 3.21
C PRO A 49 0.90 7.33 1.84
N THR A 50 1.00 6.47 0.82
CA THR A 50 1.43 6.85 -0.53
C THR A 50 0.69 6.10 -1.63
N LEU A 51 0.64 6.67 -2.83
CA LEU A 51 0.25 5.97 -4.06
C LEU A 51 1.48 5.74 -4.95
N THR A 52 1.69 4.50 -5.37
CA THR A 52 2.70 4.14 -6.37
C THR A 52 2.04 3.93 -7.73
N VAL A 53 2.49 4.64 -8.77
CA VAL A 53 1.72 4.80 -10.02
C VAL A 53 2.22 3.96 -11.20
N TYR A 54 1.45 2.97 -11.62
CA TYR A 54 1.72 2.14 -12.80
C TYR A 54 0.91 2.65 -13.99
N ARG A 55 1.59 3.27 -14.95
CA ARG A 55 0.96 3.81 -16.15
C ARG A 55 0.96 2.76 -17.27
N PRO A 56 -0.15 2.62 -18.02
CA PRO A 56 -0.17 1.78 -19.19
C PRO A 56 0.72 2.41 -20.28
N ASN A 57 1.10 1.61 -21.28
CA ASN A 57 1.63 2.18 -22.51
C ASN A 57 0.58 3.14 -23.10
N PRO A 58 0.95 4.39 -23.48
CA PRO A 58 0.01 5.36 -24.04
C PRO A 58 -0.83 4.83 -25.21
N ALA A 59 -0.28 3.94 -26.04
CA ALA A 59 -1.00 3.32 -27.16
C ALA A 59 -2.10 2.33 -26.73
N HIS A 60 -2.05 1.84 -25.48
CA HIS A 60 -3.00 0.88 -24.92
C HIS A 60 -3.82 1.48 -23.77
N ASN A 61 -3.69 2.79 -23.50
CA ASN A 61 -4.41 3.45 -22.42
C ASN A 61 -5.92 3.41 -22.67
N ASN A 62 -6.67 2.83 -21.73
CA ASN A 62 -8.12 2.69 -21.81
C ASN A 62 -8.90 3.82 -21.11
N GLY A 63 -8.19 4.82 -20.56
CA GLY A 63 -8.79 5.98 -19.88
C GLY A 63 -9.38 5.67 -18.50
N SER A 64 -9.16 4.47 -17.96
CA SER A 64 -9.67 4.06 -16.64
C SER A 64 -8.55 3.93 -15.62
N ALA A 65 -8.85 4.25 -14.36
CA ALA A 65 -7.94 4.12 -13.23
C ALA A 65 -8.42 3.09 -12.21
N VAL A 66 -7.48 2.42 -11.55
CA VAL A 66 -7.75 1.45 -10.47
C VAL A 66 -6.86 1.74 -9.28
N ILE A 67 -7.43 1.79 -8.08
CA ILE A 67 -6.69 1.83 -6.82
C ILE A 67 -6.65 0.41 -6.25
N ILE A 68 -5.45 -0.09 -6.00
CA ILE A 68 -5.18 -1.41 -5.44
C ILE A 68 -4.80 -1.21 -3.98
N CYS A 69 -5.52 -1.87 -3.09
CA CYS A 69 -5.26 -1.87 -1.65
C CYS A 69 -4.72 -3.24 -1.26
N PRO A 70 -3.39 -3.41 -1.06
CA PRO A 70 -2.84 -4.66 -0.57
C PRO A 70 -3.47 -5.07 0.76
N GLY A 71 -3.74 -6.36 0.92
CA GLY A 71 -4.26 -6.96 2.14
C GLY A 71 -3.17 -7.27 3.16
N GLY A 72 -3.54 -8.05 4.17
CA GLY A 72 -2.73 -8.30 5.38
C GLY A 72 -3.43 -7.91 6.69
N ALA A 73 -4.77 -7.86 6.67
CA ALA A 73 -5.64 -7.68 7.83
C ALA A 73 -5.28 -6.45 8.70
N PHE A 74 -4.88 -5.34 8.09
CA PHE A 74 -4.41 -4.13 8.78
C PHE A 74 -3.20 -4.32 9.72
N HIS A 75 -2.53 -5.47 9.66
CA HIS A 75 -1.30 -5.75 10.39
C HIS A 75 -0.08 -5.54 9.48
N VAL A 76 -0.24 -5.89 8.21
CA VAL A 76 0.80 -5.78 7.19
C VAL A 76 0.18 -5.40 5.85
N LEU A 77 1.01 -5.06 4.86
CA LEU A 77 0.63 -4.89 3.46
C LEU A 77 1.46 -5.81 2.56
N ASP A 78 0.85 -6.80 1.89
CA ASP A 78 1.56 -7.64 0.89
C ASP A 78 1.77 -6.87 -0.42
N MET A 79 2.88 -6.12 -0.47
CA MET A 79 3.14 -5.17 -1.53
C MET A 79 3.45 -5.84 -2.87
N ASP A 80 4.18 -6.95 -2.89
CA ASP A 80 4.55 -7.59 -4.16
C ASP A 80 3.41 -8.44 -4.73
N ASN A 81 2.76 -9.30 -3.93
CA ASN A 81 1.77 -10.23 -4.47
C ASN A 81 0.44 -9.56 -4.77
N GLU A 82 -0.05 -8.73 -3.85
CA GLU A 82 -1.38 -8.12 -3.93
C GLU A 82 -1.33 -6.68 -4.45
N GLY A 83 -0.17 -6.03 -4.39
CA GLY A 83 0.06 -4.69 -4.92
C GLY A 83 0.69 -4.67 -6.31
N TYR A 84 2.02 -4.63 -6.36
CA TYR A 84 2.80 -4.32 -7.55
C TYR A 84 2.59 -5.29 -8.71
N ARG A 85 2.45 -6.60 -8.45
CA ARG A 85 2.20 -7.57 -9.52
C ARG A 85 0.83 -7.37 -10.15
N VAL A 86 -0.19 -7.11 -9.33
CA VAL A 86 -1.54 -6.77 -9.79
C VAL A 86 -1.52 -5.48 -10.60
N ALA A 87 -0.80 -4.46 -10.12
CA ALA A 87 -0.69 -3.17 -10.80
C ALA A 87 -0.04 -3.28 -12.18
N LYS A 88 1.01 -4.09 -12.31
CA LYS A 88 1.65 -4.38 -13.61
C LYS A 88 0.68 -5.05 -14.57
N ILE A 89 -0.03 -6.08 -14.14
CA ILE A 89 -1.01 -6.80 -14.98
C ILE A 89 -2.14 -5.84 -15.44
N LEU A 90 -2.62 -4.96 -14.56
CA LEU A 90 -3.65 -3.98 -14.92
C LEU A 90 -3.11 -2.90 -15.87
N ALA A 91 -1.88 -2.43 -15.67
CA ALA A 91 -1.22 -1.50 -16.59
C ALA A 91 -1.00 -2.10 -17.98
N GLU A 92 -0.64 -3.38 -18.08
CA GLU A 92 -0.56 -4.10 -19.36
C GLU A 92 -1.92 -4.22 -20.05
N LYS A 93 -3.01 -4.24 -19.29
CA LYS A 93 -4.40 -4.23 -19.79
C LYS A 93 -4.94 -2.83 -20.08
N GLY A 94 -4.11 -1.79 -19.96
CA GLY A 94 -4.47 -0.42 -20.34
C GLY A 94 -4.97 0.47 -19.21
N PHE A 95 -5.04 -0.01 -17.97
CA PHE A 95 -5.47 0.80 -16.83
C PHE A 95 -4.32 1.61 -16.26
N THR A 96 -4.58 2.83 -15.76
CA THR A 96 -3.65 3.48 -14.84
C THR A 96 -3.89 2.91 -13.43
N ALA A 97 -2.93 2.11 -12.95
CA ALA A 97 -3.05 1.45 -11.65
C ALA A 97 -2.28 2.22 -10.57
N PHE A 98 -2.87 2.35 -9.39
CA PHE A 98 -2.26 2.99 -8.23
C PHE A 98 -2.22 1.98 -7.08
N VAL A 99 -1.04 1.65 -6.56
CA VAL A 99 -0.91 0.82 -5.35
C VAL A 99 -0.93 1.73 -4.14
N LEU A 100 -1.96 1.59 -3.30
CA LEU A 100 -2.12 2.34 -2.07
C LEU A 100 -1.38 1.65 -0.92
N LYS A 101 -0.36 2.31 -0.39
CA LYS A 101 0.23 1.99 0.91
C LYS A 101 -0.50 2.82 1.97
N TYR A 102 -1.38 2.20 2.76
CA TYR A 102 -2.24 2.86 3.75
C TYR A 102 -1.81 2.57 5.19
N ARG A 103 -2.23 3.41 6.14
CA ARG A 103 -1.90 3.24 7.56
C ARG A 103 -2.45 1.93 8.12
N ILE A 104 -1.64 1.29 8.94
CA ILE A 104 -1.91 0.00 9.58
C ILE A 104 -1.41 0.03 11.02
N LEU A 105 -1.90 -0.91 11.83
CA LEU A 105 -1.53 -1.06 13.24
C LEU A 105 -0.01 -1.18 13.41
N GLN A 106 0.50 -0.69 14.55
CA GLN A 106 1.89 -0.89 14.93
C GLN A 106 2.15 -2.31 15.48
N LEU A 107 3.16 -2.98 14.91
CA LEU A 107 3.72 -4.24 15.35
C LEU A 107 5.15 -4.04 15.91
N ASP A 108 5.61 -5.02 16.70
CA ASP A 108 7.02 -5.09 17.10
C ASP A 108 7.88 -5.40 15.86
N PRO A 109 8.80 -4.51 15.44
CA PRO A 109 9.60 -4.71 14.23
C PRO A 109 10.65 -5.83 14.35
N LYS A 110 10.91 -6.35 15.56
CA LYS A 110 11.82 -7.48 15.80
C LYS A 110 11.13 -8.82 15.59
N ASP A 111 9.86 -8.91 15.98
CA ASP A 111 9.04 -10.11 15.81
C ASP A 111 7.57 -9.72 15.53
N PRO A 112 7.28 -9.28 14.29
CA PRO A 112 5.97 -8.73 13.94
C PRO A 112 4.85 -9.76 14.01
N PHE A 113 5.19 -11.05 13.97
CA PHE A 113 4.25 -12.16 14.03
C PHE A 113 4.32 -12.93 15.36
N ALA A 114 4.99 -12.36 16.37
CA ALA A 114 5.08 -12.92 17.71
C ALA A 114 3.70 -13.32 18.26
N GLY A 115 3.53 -14.62 18.53
CA GLY A 115 2.31 -15.17 19.11
C GLY A 115 1.05 -14.96 18.25
N MET A 116 1.21 -14.75 16.93
CA MET A 116 0.08 -14.53 16.02
C MET A 116 -0.91 -15.69 16.05
N GLU A 117 -0.42 -16.93 16.04
CA GLU A 117 -1.26 -18.13 16.12
C GLU A 117 -2.16 -18.14 17.36
N GLU A 118 -1.60 -17.80 18.52
CA GLU A 118 -2.35 -17.73 19.77
C GLU A 118 -3.38 -16.59 19.73
N LYS A 119 -2.98 -15.42 19.22
CA LYS A 119 -3.89 -14.26 19.08
C LYS A 119 -5.07 -14.58 18.15
N MET A 120 -4.85 -15.33 17.08
CA MET A 120 -5.91 -15.70 16.14
C MET A 120 -6.95 -16.66 16.73
N LYS A 121 -6.66 -17.36 17.83
CA LYS A 121 -7.66 -18.20 18.52
C LYS A 121 -8.81 -17.38 19.10
N ASP A 122 -8.55 -16.13 19.48
CA ASP A 122 -9.58 -15.14 19.81
C ASP A 122 -9.68 -14.11 18.69
N PHE A 123 -10.33 -14.51 17.58
CA PHE A 123 -10.46 -13.67 16.40
C PHE A 123 -11.13 -12.31 16.71
N LYS A 124 -12.08 -12.28 17.65
CA LYS A 124 -12.74 -11.02 18.05
C LYS A 124 -11.74 -10.07 18.70
N LYS A 125 -10.92 -10.58 19.63
CA LYS A 125 -9.86 -9.78 20.24
C LYS A 125 -8.83 -9.36 19.19
N PHE A 126 -8.43 -10.28 18.32
CA PHE A 126 -7.48 -10.04 17.23
C PHE A 126 -7.90 -8.91 16.31
N VAL A 127 -9.18 -8.85 15.90
CA VAL A 127 -9.67 -7.75 15.05
C VAL A 127 -9.99 -6.49 15.84
N SER A 128 -10.20 -6.53 17.16
CA SER A 128 -10.47 -5.31 17.93
C SER A 128 -9.22 -4.42 18.13
N VAL A 129 -8.01 -4.99 17.99
CA VAL A 129 -6.78 -4.21 18.23
C VAL A 129 -6.52 -3.15 17.15
N MET A 130 -7.15 -3.28 15.98
CA MET A 130 -7.06 -2.31 14.88
C MET A 130 -8.20 -1.27 14.91
N ASP A 131 -9.12 -1.31 15.89
CA ASP A 131 -10.31 -0.43 15.91
C ASP A 131 -9.95 1.06 15.84
N ALA A 132 -8.83 1.46 16.44
CA ALA A 132 -8.34 2.84 16.41
C ALA A 132 -7.71 3.22 15.05
N ASP A 133 -7.15 2.25 14.34
CA ASP A 133 -6.37 2.47 13.11
C ASP A 133 -7.24 2.34 11.85
N VAL A 134 -8.29 1.51 11.87
CA VAL A 134 -9.19 1.30 10.73
C VAL A 134 -9.81 2.61 10.21
N PRO A 135 -10.30 3.54 11.05
CA PRO A 135 -10.78 4.84 10.56
C PRO A 135 -9.71 5.66 9.85
N LEU A 136 -8.44 5.55 10.26
CA LEU A 136 -7.30 6.23 9.63
C LEU A 136 -7.01 5.62 8.26
N ALA A 137 -7.00 4.28 8.15
CA ALA A 137 -6.88 3.56 6.89
C ALA A 137 -8.00 3.90 5.88
N ILE A 138 -9.24 4.01 6.37
CA ILE A 138 -10.39 4.47 5.56
C ILE A 138 -10.16 5.91 5.08
N GLY A 139 -9.62 6.78 5.94
CA GLY A 139 -9.22 8.14 5.57
C GLY A 139 -8.22 8.16 4.41
N ASP A 140 -7.23 7.27 4.43
CA ASP A 140 -6.22 7.15 3.38
C ASP A 140 -6.84 6.66 2.06
N GLY A 141 -7.76 5.69 2.12
CA GLY A 141 -8.52 5.26 0.96
C GLY A 141 -9.32 6.40 0.33
N LYS A 142 -9.99 7.22 1.15
CA LYS A 142 -10.73 8.41 0.67
C LYS A 142 -9.81 9.46 0.07
N ALA A 143 -8.67 9.74 0.69
CA ALA A 143 -7.67 10.68 0.17
C ALA A 143 -7.10 10.19 -1.17
N ALA A 144 -6.81 8.89 -1.30
CA ALA A 144 -6.38 8.28 -2.55
C ALA A 144 -7.45 8.40 -3.65
N MET A 145 -8.72 8.13 -3.32
CA MET A 145 -9.82 8.32 -4.27
C MET A 145 -9.97 9.77 -4.72
N ALA A 146 -9.84 10.74 -3.81
CA ALA A 146 -9.87 12.15 -4.16
C ALA A 146 -8.71 12.51 -5.10
N PHE A 147 -7.49 12.09 -4.77
CA PHE A 147 -6.32 12.31 -5.61
C PHE A 147 -6.52 11.74 -7.03
N VAL A 148 -6.92 10.47 -7.15
CA VAL A 148 -7.09 9.82 -8.46
C VAL A 148 -8.19 10.49 -9.28
N LYS A 149 -9.31 10.90 -8.67
CA LYS A 149 -10.38 11.62 -9.38
C LYS A 149 -9.93 12.95 -9.97
N ASP A 150 -9.02 13.64 -9.31
CA ASP A 150 -8.55 14.96 -9.74
C ASP A 150 -7.41 14.87 -10.79
N HIS A 151 -6.81 13.69 -10.99
CA HIS A 151 -5.56 13.54 -11.76
C HIS A 151 -5.55 12.39 -12.79
N ALA A 152 -6.63 11.62 -12.94
CA ALA A 152 -6.71 10.47 -13.85
C ALA A 152 -7.77 10.63 -14.94
#